data_AF-A0A958X3S1-F1
#
_entry.id   AF-A0A958X3S1-F1
#
_cell.length_a   1.000
_cell.length_b   1.000
_cell.length_c   1.000
_cell.angle_alpha   90.00
_cell.angle_beta   90.00
_cell.angle_gamma   90.00
#
_symmetry.space_group_name_H-M   'P 1'
#
loop_
_entity.id
_entity.type
_entity.pdbx_description
1 polymer ?
#
loop_
_entity_poly.entity_id
_entity_poly.type
_entity_poly.pdbx_seq_one_letter_code
_entity_poly.pdbx_strand_id
1 'polypeptide(L)'
;QEDRVKDRFTGEIAANQAQINTLKNEIVDKTSARDTLTRRAVQEADGTGGSRKKNLGPIYRAKRAEADKAEAELAAVIARNEPLILEKEQANRELLAKIGQETATLQRSRYNGLAARMEALSRLSKKSEAILLASMFIMLLFIAIETAPILVKLISYRSPYDYLLHEHEHVFQMANLETTTLRSNAIHNKLKFDTETGLYKTTSAITVEKFLIDQKLQEKLEQLKKRPYDWKLGNA
;
A
#
# COMPACT_ATOMS: atom_id res chain seq x y z
N GLN A 1 14.03 21.97 -2.15
CA GLN A 1 14.28 20.69 -2.87
C GLN A 1 13.97 20.83 -4.35
N GLU A 2 12.84 21.41 -4.71
CA GLU A 2 12.55 21.83 -6.10
C GLU A 2 13.65 22.74 -6.68
N ASP A 3 14.12 23.73 -5.91
CA ASP A 3 15.20 24.63 -6.37
C ASP A 3 16.51 23.88 -6.64
N ARG A 4 16.85 22.90 -5.80
CA ARG A 4 18.06 22.06 -5.98
C ARG A 4 17.98 21.17 -7.23
N VAL A 5 16.78 20.75 -7.64
CA VAL A 5 16.60 19.99 -8.87
C VAL A 5 16.80 20.90 -10.07
N LYS A 6 16.21 22.10 -10.05
CA LYS A 6 16.40 23.09 -11.11
C LYS A 6 17.87 23.49 -11.24
N ASP A 7 18.56 23.74 -10.13
CA ASP A 7 19.97 24.15 -10.13
C ASP A 7 20.93 23.11 -10.76
N ARG A 8 20.58 21.82 -10.72
CA ARG A 8 21.40 20.78 -11.36
C ARG A 8 21.37 20.84 -12.88
N PHE A 9 20.23 21.22 -13.46
CA PHE A 9 20.01 21.18 -14.91
C PHE A 9 20.16 22.57 -15.56
N THR A 10 20.04 23.65 -14.80
CA THR A 10 20.21 25.02 -15.32
C THR A 10 21.61 25.27 -15.88
N GLY A 11 22.66 24.70 -15.27
CA GLY A 11 24.03 24.82 -15.74
C GLY A 11 24.24 24.22 -17.13
N GLU A 12 23.75 22.99 -17.35
CA GLU A 12 23.83 22.31 -18.65
C GLU A 12 22.99 23.00 -19.72
N ILE A 13 21.76 23.42 -19.39
CA ILE A 13 20.90 24.17 -20.30
C ILE A 13 21.55 25.49 -20.72
N ALA A 14 22.14 26.22 -19.77
CA ALA A 14 22.83 27.47 -20.04
C ALA A 14 24.07 27.26 -20.94
N ALA A 15 24.84 26.20 -20.70
CA ALA A 15 25.99 25.85 -21.53
C ALA A 15 25.57 25.50 -22.97
N ASN A 16 24.54 24.68 -23.14
CA ASN A 16 23.99 24.35 -24.46
C ASN A 16 23.45 25.60 -25.17
N GLN A 17 22.76 26.49 -24.44
CA GLN A 17 22.23 27.74 -25.01
C GLN A 17 23.36 28.68 -25.47
N ALA A 18 24.44 28.78 -24.70
CA ALA A 18 25.61 29.56 -25.09
C ALA A 18 26.23 29.01 -26.38
N GLN A 19 26.38 27.69 -26.49
CA GLN A 19 26.89 27.04 -27.70
C GLN A 19 25.98 27.24 -28.91
N ILE A 20 24.66 27.12 -28.74
CA ILE A 20 23.68 27.40 -29.80
C ILE A 20 23.84 28.85 -30.29
N ASN A 21 23.98 29.81 -29.38
CA ASN A 21 24.16 31.21 -29.74
C ASN A 21 25.46 31.43 -30.51
N THR A 22 26.57 30.80 -30.11
CA THR A 22 27.84 30.87 -30.85
C THR A 22 27.70 30.33 -32.27
N LEU A 23 27.06 29.16 -32.44
CA LEU A 23 26.84 28.54 -33.75
C LEU A 23 25.95 29.39 -34.66
N LYS A 24 24.89 30.00 -34.10
CA LYS A 24 23.99 30.92 -34.81
C LYS A 24 24.71 32.20 -35.21
N ASN A 25 25.55 32.76 -34.34
CA ASN A 25 26.34 33.95 -34.65
C ASN A 25 27.34 33.71 -35.79
N GLU A 26 28.00 32.54 -35.83
CA GLU A 26 28.90 32.19 -36.95
C GLU A 26 28.17 32.18 -38.30
N ILE A 27 26.93 31.66 -38.34
CA ILE A 27 26.08 31.70 -39.54
C ILE A 27 25.74 33.14 -39.92
N VAL A 28 25.35 33.97 -38.95
CA VAL A 28 25.01 35.38 -39.17
C VAL A 28 26.20 36.16 -39.72
N ASP A 29 27.39 35.96 -39.15
CA ASP A 29 28.61 36.64 -39.58
C ASP A 29 28.99 36.25 -41.03
N LYS A 30 28.92 34.95 -41.36
CA LYS A 30 29.16 34.47 -42.73
C LYS A 30 28.10 34.97 -43.71
N THR A 31 26.85 35.06 -43.28
CA THR A 31 25.75 35.62 -44.10
C THR A 31 26.01 37.09 -44.40
N SER A 32 26.36 37.89 -43.39
CA SER A 32 26.70 39.31 -43.54
C SER A 32 27.91 39.54 -44.46
N ALA A 33 28.94 38.69 -44.35
CA ALA A 33 30.10 38.74 -45.23
C ALA A 33 29.72 38.46 -46.70
N ARG A 34 28.93 37.40 -46.95
CA ARG A 34 28.41 37.04 -48.28
C ARG A 34 27.57 38.18 -48.87
N ASP A 35 26.66 38.74 -48.09
CA ASP A 35 25.77 39.83 -48.52
C ASP A 35 26.56 41.11 -48.85
N THR A 36 27.62 41.39 -48.09
CA THR A 36 28.52 42.52 -48.35
C THR A 36 29.28 42.34 -49.66
N LEU A 37 29.86 41.16 -49.90
CA LEU A 37 30.58 40.85 -51.14
C LEU A 37 29.65 40.89 -52.35
N THR A 38 28.46 40.32 -52.22
CA THR A 38 27.42 40.34 -53.27
C THR A 38 27.01 41.77 -53.61
N ARG A 39 26.77 42.61 -52.60
CA ARG A 39 26.45 44.03 -52.80
C ARG A 39 27.56 44.77 -53.52
N ARG A 40 28.83 44.54 -53.15
CA ARG A 40 29.99 45.15 -53.81
C ARG A 40 30.13 44.71 -55.27
N ALA A 41 29.77 43.46 -55.59
CA ALA A 41 29.73 42.99 -56.97
C ALA A 41 28.61 43.67 -57.76
N VAL A 42 27.40 43.78 -57.19
CA VAL A 42 26.25 44.47 -57.84
C VAL A 42 26.56 45.95 -58.09
N GLN A 43 27.11 46.65 -57.11
CA GLN A 43 27.52 48.06 -57.26
C GLN A 43 28.53 48.26 -58.40
N GLU A 44 29.43 47.30 -58.62
CA GLU A 44 30.36 47.33 -59.74
C GLU A 44 29.64 47.16 -61.09
N ALA A 45 28.66 46.26 -61.17
CA ALA A 45 27.86 46.07 -62.38
C ALA A 45 27.02 47.30 -62.74
N ASP A 46 26.43 47.96 -61.73
CA ASP A 46 25.58 49.14 -61.92
C ASP A 46 26.35 50.46 -62.08
N GLY A 47 27.69 50.42 -61.90
CA GLY A 47 28.56 51.59 -62.03
C GLY A 47 28.54 52.55 -60.84
N THR A 48 27.91 52.17 -59.72
CA THR A 48 27.95 52.92 -58.45
C THR A 48 29.15 52.54 -57.58
N GLY A 49 29.90 51.51 -57.99
CA GLY A 49 31.12 51.02 -57.35
C GLY A 49 32.39 51.81 -57.70
N GLY A 50 33.53 51.26 -57.32
CA GLY A 50 34.83 51.93 -57.38
C GLY A 50 35.31 52.31 -58.78
N SER A 51 34.95 51.56 -59.83
CA SER A 51 35.33 51.91 -61.21
C SER A 51 34.49 53.02 -61.83
N ARG A 52 33.31 53.32 -61.27
CA ARG A 52 32.30 54.26 -61.80
C ARG A 52 31.90 54.00 -63.26
N LYS A 53 32.14 52.80 -63.77
CA LYS A 53 31.82 52.40 -65.14
C LYS A 53 30.84 51.24 -65.11
N LYS A 54 29.68 51.43 -65.74
CA LYS A 54 28.67 50.38 -65.88
C LYS A 54 29.14 49.34 -66.90
N ASN A 55 29.81 48.29 -66.43
CA ASN A 55 30.30 47.21 -67.29
C ASN A 55 30.49 45.90 -66.51
N LEU A 56 30.09 44.76 -67.10
CA LEU A 56 30.33 43.39 -66.60
C LEU A 56 31.78 42.94 -66.87
N GLY A 57 32.74 43.82 -66.55
CA GLY A 57 34.15 43.65 -66.87
C GLY A 57 34.90 42.67 -65.94
N PRO A 58 36.23 42.57 -66.07
CA PRO A 58 37.07 41.70 -65.26
C PRO A 58 36.93 41.93 -63.75
N ILE A 59 36.76 43.19 -63.32
CA ILE A 59 36.60 43.57 -61.91
C ILE A 59 35.29 43.02 -61.33
N TYR A 60 34.19 43.10 -62.09
CA TYR A 60 32.92 42.50 -61.69
C TYR A 60 33.06 40.98 -61.53
N ARG A 61 33.69 40.31 -62.50
CA ARG A 61 33.90 38.84 -62.44
C ARG A 61 34.74 38.41 -61.23
N ALA A 62 35.79 39.16 -60.88
CA ALA A 62 36.58 38.89 -59.69
C ALA A 62 35.75 39.03 -58.40
N LYS A 63 35.01 40.13 -58.24
CA LYS A 63 34.12 40.34 -57.07
C LYS A 63 32.99 39.32 -57.00
N ARG A 64 32.47 38.90 -58.16
CA ARG A 64 31.44 37.86 -58.24
C ARG A 64 32.00 36.50 -57.81
N ALA A 65 33.20 36.14 -58.27
CA ALA A 65 33.87 34.92 -57.83
C ALA A 65 34.16 34.91 -56.31
N GLU A 66 34.51 36.06 -55.72
CA GLU A 66 34.64 36.19 -54.26
C GLU A 66 33.29 35.99 -53.54
N ALA A 67 32.20 36.55 -54.07
CA ALA A 67 30.86 36.37 -53.52
C ALA A 67 30.38 34.91 -53.64
N ASP A 68 30.60 34.26 -54.78
CA ASP A 68 30.25 32.86 -55.01
C ASP A 68 31.06 31.92 -54.08
N LYS A 69 32.35 32.24 -53.84
CA LYS A 69 33.16 31.53 -52.84
C LYS A 69 32.61 31.71 -51.42
N ALA A 70 32.23 32.92 -51.04
CA ALA A 70 31.62 33.19 -49.74
C ALA A 70 30.26 32.50 -49.56
N GLU A 71 29.50 32.33 -50.64
CA GLU A 71 28.25 31.56 -50.65
C GLU A 71 28.50 30.06 -50.43
N ALA A 72 29.52 29.49 -51.08
CA ALA A 72 29.92 28.11 -50.84
C ALA A 72 30.41 27.88 -49.39
N GLU A 73 31.19 28.82 -48.84
CA GLU A 73 31.61 28.78 -47.43
C GLU A 73 30.42 28.87 -46.47
N LEU A 74 29.45 29.75 -46.74
CA LEU A 74 28.22 29.87 -45.94
C LEU A 74 27.43 28.56 -45.97
N ALA A 75 27.24 27.96 -47.15
CA ALA A 75 26.54 26.68 -47.29
C ALA A 75 27.23 25.57 -46.49
N ALA A 76 28.55 25.51 -46.50
CA ALA A 76 29.32 24.55 -45.70
C ALA A 76 29.16 24.78 -44.18
N VAL A 77 29.17 26.05 -43.74
CA VAL A 77 28.96 26.40 -42.33
C VAL A 77 27.55 26.06 -41.87
N ILE A 78 26.52 26.34 -42.69
CA ILE A 78 25.14 25.97 -42.40
C ILE A 78 25.01 24.45 -42.27
N ALA A 79 25.53 23.70 -43.25
CA ALA A 79 25.47 22.23 -43.25
C ALA A 79 26.17 21.60 -42.02
N ARG A 80 27.19 22.26 -41.46
CA ARG A 80 27.87 21.84 -40.24
C ARG A 80 27.13 22.25 -38.97
N ASN A 81 26.65 23.50 -38.91
CA ASN A 81 26.16 24.11 -37.67
C ASN A 81 24.68 23.81 -37.40
N GLU A 82 23.82 23.72 -38.42
CA GLU A 82 22.40 23.37 -38.25
C GLU A 82 22.15 22.05 -37.49
N PRO A 83 22.79 20.91 -37.85
CA PRO A 83 22.55 19.67 -37.12
C PRO A 83 22.99 19.77 -35.65
N LEU A 84 24.09 20.47 -35.36
CA LEU A 84 24.58 20.68 -34.00
C LEU A 84 23.63 21.58 -33.18
N ILE A 85 23.03 22.58 -33.81
CA ILE A 85 22.00 23.42 -33.18
C ILE A 85 20.79 22.56 -32.83
N LEU A 86 20.30 21.75 -33.78
CA LEU A 86 19.13 20.91 -33.59
C LEU A 86 19.34 19.88 -32.46
N GLU A 87 20.51 19.23 -32.44
CA GLU A 87 20.90 18.28 -31.39
C GLU A 87 20.85 18.94 -30.00
N LYS A 88 21.45 20.14 -29.85
CA LYS A 88 21.48 20.86 -28.58
C LYS A 88 20.10 21.39 -28.17
N GLU A 89 19.29 21.84 -29.11
CA GLU A 89 17.90 22.25 -28.85
C GLU A 89 17.06 21.06 -28.39
N GLN A 90 17.29 19.87 -28.96
CA GLN A 90 16.63 18.64 -28.51
C GLN A 90 17.10 18.22 -27.12
N ALA A 91 18.41 18.24 -26.85
CA ALA A 91 18.94 17.96 -25.50
C ALA A 91 18.34 18.91 -24.45
N ASN A 92 18.24 20.21 -24.75
CA ASN A 92 17.59 21.17 -23.85
C ASN A 92 16.11 20.86 -23.61
N ARG A 93 15.35 20.45 -24.65
CA ARG A 93 13.96 20.03 -24.48
C ARG A 93 13.84 18.80 -23.57
N GLU A 94 14.73 17.83 -23.72
CA GLU A 94 14.75 16.63 -22.87
C GLU A 94 15.08 16.97 -21.41
N LEU A 95 16.05 17.86 -21.18
CA LEU A 95 16.39 18.34 -19.84
C LEU A 95 15.21 19.08 -19.20
N LEU A 96 14.53 19.97 -19.94
CA LEU A 96 13.32 20.65 -19.45
C LEU A 96 12.18 19.68 -19.12
N ALA A 97 11.99 18.64 -19.94
CA ALA A 97 11.00 17.61 -19.67
C ALA A 97 11.32 16.83 -18.38
N LYS A 98 12.60 16.49 -18.16
CA LYS A 98 13.07 15.84 -16.92
C LYS A 98 12.83 16.72 -15.69
N ILE A 99 13.12 18.02 -15.77
CA ILE A 99 12.81 18.97 -14.68
C ILE A 99 11.31 18.95 -14.35
N GLY A 100 10.45 18.97 -15.38
CA GLY A 100 9.00 18.92 -15.21
C GLY A 100 8.53 17.65 -14.48
N GLN A 101 9.05 16.49 -14.89
CA GLN A 101 8.74 15.19 -14.27
C GLN A 101 9.23 15.09 -12.81
N GLU A 102 10.46 15.53 -12.53
CA GLU A 102 11.01 15.52 -11.17
C GLU A 102 10.30 16.52 -10.26
N THR A 103 9.90 17.69 -10.78
CA THR A 103 9.13 18.67 -10.01
C THR A 103 7.73 18.15 -9.70
N ALA A 104 7.06 17.49 -10.64
CA ALA A 104 5.74 16.91 -10.42
C ALA A 104 5.74 15.78 -9.37
N THR A 105 6.78 14.93 -9.37
CA THR A 105 6.95 13.90 -8.34
C THR A 105 7.25 14.49 -6.97
N LEU A 106 8.05 15.57 -6.88
CA LEU A 106 8.31 16.31 -5.65
C LEU A 106 7.06 17.02 -5.10
N GLN A 107 6.27 17.68 -5.95
CA GLN A 107 5.03 18.34 -5.53
C GLN A 107 4.01 17.33 -4.98
N ARG A 108 3.88 16.15 -5.58
CA ARG A 108 3.06 15.06 -5.02
C ARG A 108 3.53 14.61 -3.63
N SER A 109 4.84 14.67 -3.37
CA SER A 109 5.40 14.39 -2.04
C SER A 109 5.12 15.49 -1.01
N ARG A 110 4.92 16.76 -1.43
CA ARG A 110 4.63 17.89 -0.53
C ARG A 110 3.19 17.88 0.01
N TYR A 111 2.22 17.33 -0.71
CA TYR A 111 0.82 17.25 -0.26
C TYR A 111 0.54 16.16 0.80
N ASN A 112 1.55 15.40 1.23
CA ASN A 112 1.36 14.22 2.07
C ASN A 112 1.94 14.42 3.49
N GLY A 113 1.41 15.38 4.25
CA GLY A 113 1.94 15.77 5.57
C GLY A 113 2.18 14.62 6.56
N LEU A 114 1.21 13.72 6.77
CA LEU A 114 1.36 12.54 7.64
C LEU A 114 1.80 11.30 6.85
N ALA A 115 1.19 11.05 5.69
CA ALA A 115 1.45 9.87 4.88
C ALA A 115 2.90 9.81 4.35
N ALA A 116 3.48 10.94 3.92
CA ALA A 116 4.88 10.97 3.51
C ALA A 116 5.83 10.85 4.70
N ARG A 117 5.44 11.31 5.90
CA ARG A 117 6.24 11.09 7.12
C ARG A 117 6.22 9.62 7.52
N MET A 118 5.06 8.96 7.46
CA MET A 118 4.92 7.53 7.70
C MET A 118 5.70 6.70 6.67
N GLU A 119 5.61 7.06 5.39
CA GLU A 119 6.36 6.36 4.35
C GLU A 119 7.86 6.65 4.40
N ALA A 120 8.29 7.87 4.72
CA ALA A 120 9.69 8.20 4.96
C ALA A 120 10.24 7.40 6.15
N LEU A 121 9.49 7.32 7.26
CA LEU A 121 9.85 6.51 8.42
C LEU A 121 9.94 5.03 8.04
N SER A 122 8.99 4.50 7.26
CA SER A 122 9.02 3.12 6.74
C SER A 122 10.24 2.84 5.86
N ARG A 123 10.57 3.75 4.93
CA ARG A 123 11.75 3.64 4.07
C ARG A 123 13.05 3.72 4.86
N LEU A 124 13.11 4.59 5.87
CA LEU A 124 14.30 4.79 6.69
C LEU A 124 14.54 3.59 7.61
N SER A 125 13.46 3.06 8.20
CA SER A 125 13.43 1.85 9.00
C SER A 125 13.92 0.62 8.22
N LYS A 126 13.53 0.47 6.94
CA LYS A 126 14.02 -0.62 6.07
C LYS A 126 15.50 -0.50 5.67
N LYS A 127 16.09 0.69 5.74
CA LYS A 127 17.49 0.93 5.34
C LYS A 127 18.50 0.74 6.47
N SER A 128 18.06 0.82 7.72
CA SER A 128 18.95 0.74 8.89
C SER A 128 18.24 0.05 10.04
N GLU A 129 18.81 -1.07 10.49
CA GLU A 129 18.29 -1.83 11.64
C GLU A 129 18.29 -0.99 12.92
N ALA A 130 19.28 -0.09 13.09
CA ALA A 130 19.35 0.82 14.22
C ALA A 130 18.15 1.80 14.24
N ILE A 131 17.73 2.28 13.06
CA ILE A 131 16.58 3.18 12.95
C ILE A 131 15.26 2.42 13.14
N LEU A 132 15.17 1.18 12.67
CA LEU A 132 14.03 0.30 12.95
C LEU A 132 13.87 0.11 14.46
N LEU A 133 14.94 -0.26 15.16
CA LEU A 133 14.93 -0.46 16.61
C LEU A 133 14.54 0.82 17.36
N ALA A 134 15.12 1.96 16.98
CA ALA A 134 14.77 3.26 17.57
C ALA A 134 13.29 3.62 17.34
N SER A 135 12.76 3.36 16.14
CA SER A 135 11.35 3.64 15.81
C SER A 135 10.38 2.75 16.61
N MET A 136 10.71 1.46 16.77
CA MET A 136 9.93 0.55 17.61
C MET A 136 10.01 0.96 19.09
N PHE A 137 11.18 1.36 19.56
CA PHE A 137 11.37 1.80 20.95
C PHE A 137 10.51 3.04 21.27
N ILE A 138 10.50 4.04 20.39
CA ILE A 138 9.66 5.24 20.57
C ILE A 138 8.17 4.89 20.55
N MET A 139 7.75 3.99 19.65
CA MET A 139 6.36 3.53 19.61
C MET A 139 5.95 2.82 20.91
N LEU A 140 6.79 1.90 21.39
CA LEU A 140 6.55 1.18 22.65
C LEU A 140 6.57 2.13 23.85
N LEU A 141 7.40 3.17 23.83
CA LEU A 141 7.42 4.20 24.86
C LEU A 141 6.07 4.93 24.95
N PHE A 142 5.49 5.32 23.80
CA PHE A 142 4.16 5.94 23.80
C PHE A 142 3.08 4.98 24.31
N ILE A 143 3.09 3.72 23.85
CA ILE A 143 2.16 2.71 24.36
C ILE A 143 2.31 2.54 25.88
N ALA A 144 3.54 2.50 26.38
CA ALA A 144 3.82 2.36 27.81
C ALA A 144 3.31 3.57 28.61
N ILE A 145 3.51 4.80 28.12
CA ILE A 145 3.04 6.01 28.81
C ILE A 145 1.50 6.08 28.82
N GLU A 146 0.86 5.79 27.69
CA GLU A 146 -0.60 5.84 27.57
C GLU A 146 -1.30 4.75 28.39
N THR A 147 -0.69 3.56 28.48
CA THR A 147 -1.24 2.44 29.26
C THR A 147 -0.77 2.42 30.72
N ALA A 148 0.23 3.23 31.09
CA ALA A 148 0.76 3.30 32.45
C ALA A 148 -0.32 3.52 33.51
N PRO A 149 -1.32 4.42 33.35
CA PRO A 149 -2.36 4.61 34.36
C PRO A 149 -3.18 3.34 34.61
N ILE A 150 -3.48 2.56 33.55
CA ILE A 150 -4.22 1.29 33.66
C ILE A 150 -3.36 0.25 34.37
N LEU A 151 -2.09 0.11 33.98
CA LEU A 151 -1.17 -0.83 34.62
C LEU A 151 -0.97 -0.51 36.10
N VAL A 152 -0.82 0.77 36.44
CA VAL A 152 -0.73 1.23 37.84
C VAL A 152 -2.01 0.91 38.59
N LYS A 153 -3.19 1.14 37.99
CA LYS A 153 -4.47 0.82 38.62
C LYS A 153 -4.62 -0.69 38.88
N LEU A 154 -4.15 -1.55 37.98
CA LEU A 154 -4.21 -3.02 38.14
C LEU A 154 -3.24 -3.56 39.20
N ILE A 155 -2.06 -2.96 39.34
CA ILE A 155 -1.03 -3.40 40.31
C ILE A 155 -1.26 -2.78 41.70
N SER A 156 -1.92 -1.62 41.76
CA SER A 156 -2.15 -0.91 43.01
C SER A 156 -3.03 -1.72 43.98
N TYR A 157 -2.77 -1.54 45.27
CA TYR A 157 -3.60 -2.11 46.33
C TYR A 157 -5.05 -1.63 46.21
N ARG A 158 -5.98 -2.48 46.65
CA ARG A 158 -7.41 -2.16 46.65
C ARG A 158 -7.69 -0.85 47.38
N SER A 159 -8.33 0.05 46.67
CA SER A 159 -8.78 1.36 47.16
C SER A 159 -10.15 1.23 47.85
N PRO A 160 -10.55 2.17 48.73
CA PRO A 160 -11.91 2.23 49.28
C PRO A 160 -13.01 2.14 48.22
N TYR A 161 -12.80 2.70 47.03
CA TYR A 161 -13.76 2.59 45.92
C TYR A 161 -13.91 1.14 45.43
N ASP A 162 -12.81 0.38 45.38
CA ASP A 162 -12.84 -1.01 44.93
C ASP A 162 -13.60 -1.90 45.93
N TYR A 163 -13.56 -1.58 47.22
CA TYR A 163 -14.38 -2.25 48.24
C TYR A 163 -15.87 -1.91 48.13
N LEU A 164 -16.20 -0.64 47.87
CA LEU A 164 -17.59 -0.22 47.66
C LEU A 164 -18.21 -0.87 46.42
N LEU A 165 -17.45 -0.93 45.33
CA LEU A 165 -17.88 -1.61 44.11
C LEU A 165 -18.06 -3.11 44.37
N HIS A 166 -17.12 -3.74 45.07
CA HIS A 166 -17.22 -5.15 45.45
C HIS A 166 -18.46 -5.43 46.30
N GLU A 167 -18.77 -4.58 47.30
CA GLU A 167 -19.98 -4.72 48.11
C GLU A 167 -21.24 -4.69 47.24
N HIS A 168 -21.32 -3.72 46.32
CA HIS A 168 -22.45 -3.58 45.41
C HIS A 168 -22.59 -4.80 44.47
N GLU A 169 -21.50 -5.27 43.88
CA GLU A 169 -21.49 -6.46 43.01
C GLU A 169 -21.80 -7.75 43.77
N HIS A 170 -21.33 -7.86 45.01
CA HIS A 170 -21.50 -9.05 45.84
C HIS A 170 -22.97 -9.32 46.16
N VAL A 171 -23.80 -8.27 46.32
CA VAL A 171 -25.25 -8.43 46.52
C VAL A 171 -25.89 -9.19 45.36
N PHE A 172 -25.54 -8.84 44.11
CA PHE A 172 -26.06 -9.55 42.94
C PHE A 172 -25.52 -10.97 42.83
N GLN A 173 -24.25 -11.17 43.16
CA GLN A 173 -23.65 -12.52 43.21
C GLN A 173 -24.39 -13.41 44.21
N MET A 174 -24.69 -12.91 45.41
CA MET A 174 -25.40 -13.67 46.45
C MET A 174 -26.86 -13.92 46.08
N ALA A 175 -27.57 -12.95 45.51
CA ALA A 175 -28.95 -13.15 45.04
C ALA A 175 -29.04 -14.22 43.93
N ASN A 176 -28.07 -14.22 43.00
CA ASN A 176 -27.98 -15.26 41.98
C ASN A 176 -27.63 -16.62 42.60
N LEU A 177 -26.69 -16.66 43.56
CA LEU A 177 -26.33 -17.89 44.28
C LEU A 177 -27.54 -18.48 45.02
N GLU A 178 -28.32 -17.64 45.72
CA GLU A 178 -29.55 -18.06 46.39
C GLU A 178 -30.54 -18.66 45.39
N THR A 179 -30.85 -17.93 44.32
CA THR A 179 -31.83 -18.37 43.31
C THR A 179 -31.41 -19.69 42.66
N THR A 180 -30.15 -19.83 42.28
CA THR A 180 -29.61 -21.05 41.65
C THR A 180 -29.58 -22.22 42.63
N THR A 181 -29.20 -21.98 43.88
CA THR A 181 -29.20 -23.00 44.94
C THR A 181 -30.60 -23.50 45.25
N LEU A 182 -31.58 -22.60 45.40
CA LEU A 182 -32.98 -22.97 45.62
C LEU A 182 -33.54 -23.80 44.46
N ARG A 183 -33.26 -23.41 43.22
CA ARG A 183 -33.63 -24.19 42.02
C ARG A 183 -32.97 -25.57 42.02
N SER A 184 -31.68 -25.64 42.33
CA SER A 184 -30.94 -26.90 42.42
C SER A 184 -31.55 -27.84 43.49
N ASN A 185 -31.81 -27.31 44.68
CA ASN A 185 -32.44 -28.07 45.77
C ASN A 185 -33.85 -28.55 45.40
N ALA A 186 -34.66 -27.71 44.75
CA ALA A 186 -35.99 -28.10 44.28
C ALA A 186 -35.92 -29.25 43.26
N ILE A 187 -35.00 -29.18 42.29
CA ILE A 187 -34.78 -30.25 41.31
C ILE A 187 -34.29 -31.52 42.01
N HIS A 188 -33.33 -31.42 42.93
CA HIS A 188 -32.79 -32.56 43.66
C HIS A 188 -33.87 -33.28 44.47
N ASN A 189 -34.71 -32.53 45.19
CA ASN A 189 -35.82 -33.09 45.96
C ASN A 189 -36.85 -33.79 45.06
N LYS A 190 -37.17 -33.18 43.91
CA LYS A 190 -38.07 -33.80 42.93
C LYS A 190 -37.49 -35.10 42.36
N LEU A 191 -36.23 -35.08 41.94
CA LEU A 191 -35.55 -36.28 41.44
C LEU A 191 -35.51 -37.38 42.48
N LYS A 192 -35.23 -37.05 43.74
CA LYS A 192 -35.24 -38.02 44.85
C LYS A 192 -36.63 -38.65 45.01
N PHE A 193 -37.69 -37.84 45.05
CA PHE A 193 -39.06 -38.33 45.14
C PHE A 193 -39.45 -39.23 43.95
N ASP A 194 -39.17 -38.79 42.72
CA ASP A 194 -39.48 -39.54 41.51
C ASP A 194 -38.70 -40.87 41.45
N THR A 195 -37.45 -40.86 41.92
CA THR A 195 -36.61 -42.07 42.01
C THR A 195 -37.16 -43.05 43.04
N GLU A 196 -37.42 -42.61 44.27
CA GLU A 196 -37.94 -43.47 45.35
C GLU A 196 -39.31 -44.06 44.99
N THR A 197 -40.22 -43.25 44.44
CA THR A 197 -41.56 -43.71 44.02
C THR A 197 -41.50 -44.63 42.80
N GLY A 198 -40.64 -44.33 41.82
CA GLY A 198 -40.39 -45.17 40.65
C GLY A 198 -39.85 -46.54 41.03
N LEU A 199 -38.87 -46.59 41.94
CA LEU A 199 -38.32 -47.84 42.49
C LEU A 199 -39.40 -48.65 43.22
N TYR A 200 -40.22 -48.02 44.05
CA TYR A 200 -41.30 -48.70 44.77
C TYR A 200 -42.36 -49.27 43.82
N LYS A 201 -42.80 -48.49 42.82
CA LYS A 201 -43.76 -48.94 41.78
C LYS A 201 -43.21 -50.13 41.00
N THR A 202 -41.94 -50.04 40.57
CA THR A 202 -41.27 -51.11 39.81
C THR A 202 -41.17 -52.39 40.66
N THR A 203 -40.75 -52.28 41.91
CA THR A 203 -40.63 -53.41 42.84
C THR A 203 -42.00 -54.06 43.09
N SER A 204 -43.04 -53.25 43.28
CA SER A 204 -44.41 -53.73 43.46
C SER A 204 -44.93 -54.44 42.21
N ALA A 205 -44.71 -53.88 41.02
CA ALA A 205 -45.09 -54.50 39.75
C ALA A 205 -44.37 -55.84 39.52
N ILE A 206 -43.06 -55.90 39.77
CA ILE A 206 -42.28 -57.15 39.71
C ILE A 206 -42.87 -58.20 40.67
N THR A 207 -43.27 -57.79 41.87
CA THR A 207 -43.83 -58.71 42.87
C THR A 207 -45.19 -59.28 42.42
N VAL A 208 -46.06 -58.44 41.85
CA VAL A 208 -47.34 -58.88 41.28
C VAL A 208 -47.13 -59.82 40.09
N GLU A 209 -46.23 -59.49 39.17
CA GLU A 209 -45.91 -60.34 38.01
C GLU A 209 -45.37 -61.70 38.43
N LYS A 210 -44.46 -61.75 39.41
CA LYS A 210 -43.97 -63.00 39.99
C LYS A 210 -45.11 -63.86 40.53
N PHE A 211 -46.01 -63.27 41.31
CA PHE A 211 -47.18 -63.97 41.84
C PHE A 211 -48.10 -64.52 40.73
N LEU A 212 -48.36 -63.76 39.68
CA LEU A 212 -49.15 -64.20 38.53
C LEU A 212 -48.48 -65.36 37.78
N ILE A 213 -47.15 -65.30 37.60
CA ILE A 213 -46.38 -66.39 36.98
C ILE A 213 -46.49 -67.65 37.83
N ASP A 214 -46.34 -67.53 39.15
CA ASP A 214 -46.42 -68.66 40.07
C ASP A 214 -47.82 -69.32 40.04
N GLN A 215 -48.89 -68.51 40.03
CA GLN A 215 -50.25 -69.02 39.87
C GLN A 215 -50.46 -69.74 38.52
N LYS A 216 -50.03 -69.13 37.41
CA LYS A 216 -50.12 -69.76 36.07
C LYS A 216 -49.32 -71.06 36.01
N LEU A 217 -48.17 -71.12 36.68
CA LEU A 217 -47.34 -72.33 36.75
C LEU A 217 -48.09 -73.44 37.52
N GLN A 218 -48.74 -73.11 38.64
CA GLN A 218 -49.56 -74.05 39.40
C GLN A 218 -50.74 -74.57 38.57
N GLU A 219 -51.49 -73.69 37.90
CA GLU A 219 -52.60 -74.09 37.02
C GLU A 219 -52.13 -75.03 35.90
N LYS A 220 -51.03 -74.68 35.24
CA LYS A 220 -50.44 -75.51 34.18
C LYS A 220 -49.98 -76.87 34.72
N LEU A 221 -49.42 -76.91 35.93
CA LEU A 221 -49.01 -78.14 36.60
C LEU A 221 -50.23 -79.03 36.92
N GLU A 222 -51.33 -78.44 37.40
CA GLU A 222 -52.59 -79.15 37.62
C GLU A 222 -53.23 -79.64 36.30
N GLN A 223 -53.16 -78.85 35.22
CA GLN A 223 -53.59 -79.29 33.89
C GLN A 223 -52.75 -80.47 33.39
N LEU A 224 -51.43 -80.44 33.57
CA LEU A 224 -50.54 -81.53 33.19
C LEU A 224 -50.82 -82.80 34.00
N LYS A 225 -51.15 -82.70 35.29
CA LYS A 225 -51.58 -83.84 36.12
C LYS A 225 -52.90 -84.46 35.64
N LYS A 226 -53.84 -83.65 35.15
CA LYS A 226 -55.16 -84.10 34.66
C LYS A 226 -55.14 -84.65 33.24
N ARG A 227 -54.07 -84.41 32.47
CA ARG A 227 -53.93 -84.92 31.11
C ARG A 227 -53.73 -86.44 31.16
N PRO A 228 -54.55 -87.26 30.47
CA PRO A 228 -54.38 -88.71 30.49
C PRO A 228 -53.03 -89.09 29.89
N TYR A 229 -52.35 -90.06 30.49
CA TYR A 229 -51.09 -90.62 30.01
C TYR A 229 -51.29 -91.19 28.60
N ASP A 230 -50.91 -90.44 27.56
CA ASP A 230 -50.72 -90.98 26.21
C ASP A 230 -49.27 -91.44 26.09
N TRP A 231 -49.04 -92.72 26.33
CA TRP A 231 -47.74 -93.37 26.22
C TRP A 231 -47.41 -93.70 24.76
N LYS A 232 -47.41 -92.72 23.85
CA LYS A 232 -46.75 -92.93 22.56
C LYS A 232 -45.28 -92.53 22.64
N LEU A 233 -44.47 -93.50 23.08
CA LEU A 233 -43.04 -93.58 22.81
C LEU A 233 -42.83 -93.47 21.29
N GLY A 234 -42.31 -92.32 20.83
CA GLY A 234 -41.74 -92.21 19.50
C GLY A 234 -40.37 -92.87 19.48
N ASN A 235 -40.30 -94.10 18.97
CA ASN A 235 -39.13 -94.64 18.29
C ASN A 235 -39.46 -94.68 16.79
N ALA A 236 -38.54 -94.16 15.98
CA ALA A 236 -38.56 -94.02 14.52
C ALA A 236 -39.38 -92.83 13.97
#